data_AF-A0A422MT23-F1
#
_entry.id   AF-A0A422MT23-F1
#
_cell.length_a   1.000
_cell.length_b   1.000
_cell.length_c   1.000
_cell.angle_alpha   90.00
_cell.angle_beta   90.00
_cell.angle_gamma   90.00
#
_symmetry.space_group_name_H-M   'P 1'
#
loop_
_entity.id
_entity.type
_entity.pdbx_description
1 polymer ?
#
loop_
_entity_poly.entity_id
_entity_poly.type
_entity_poly.pdbx_seq_one_letter_code
_entity_poly.pdbx_strand_id
1 'polypeptide(L)'
;RAGGEDNTFVGLQVRKQDVPHTTASEVAAFMNYMRRNFNNWKVLKEAMEWEIIYIQHTACTPMRTRQQCIISEEEKRSRSFKSASDFWERKVEQYQVQLDAEVAGQLQAAADKCRFL
;
A
#
# COMPACT_ATOMS: atom_id res chain seq x y z
N ARG A 1 -6.59 1.39 30.25
CA ARG A 1 -6.65 1.14 28.79
C ARG A 1 -7.54 -0.07 28.59
N ALA A 2 -8.72 0.10 28.01
CA ALA A 2 -9.56 -1.04 27.63
C ALA A 2 -8.88 -1.72 26.43
N GLY A 3 -8.60 -3.02 26.54
CA GLY A 3 -7.98 -3.81 25.48
C GLY A 3 -9.00 -4.13 24.40
N GLY A 4 -9.09 -3.26 23.39
CA GLY A 4 -9.58 -3.66 22.08
C GLY A 4 -8.45 -4.38 21.36
N GLU A 5 -8.76 -5.45 20.63
CA GLU A 5 -7.78 -6.06 19.71
C GLU A 5 -7.27 -4.97 18.76
N ASP A 6 -5.96 -4.75 18.74
CA ASP A 6 -5.31 -3.89 17.77
C ASP A 6 -5.56 -4.50 16.38
N ASN A 7 -6.49 -3.92 15.63
CA ASN A 7 -6.86 -4.42 14.31
C ASN A 7 -5.95 -3.77 13.28
N THR A 8 -5.23 -4.58 12.50
CA THR A 8 -4.33 -4.10 11.47
C THR A 8 -4.91 -4.35 10.09
N PHE A 9 -4.99 -3.31 9.26
CA PHE A 9 -5.20 -3.45 7.83
C PHE A 9 -3.85 -3.70 7.14
N VAL A 10 -3.73 -4.84 6.47
CA VAL A 10 -2.52 -5.19 5.70
C VAL A 10 -2.83 -5.16 4.20
N GLY A 11 -2.23 -4.22 3.49
CA GLY A 11 -2.24 -4.17 2.03
C GLY A 11 -1.01 -4.85 1.45
N LEU A 12 -1.20 -5.82 0.56
CA LEU A 12 -0.11 -6.51 -0.13
C LEU A 12 0.05 -5.95 -1.54
N GLN A 13 1.25 -5.52 -1.89
CA GLN A 13 1.57 -5.02 -3.23
C GLN A 13 2.70 -5.85 -3.84
N VAL A 14 2.35 -6.74 -4.76
CA VAL A 14 3.31 -7.57 -5.51
C VAL A 14 3.74 -6.84 -6.77
N ARG A 15 5.05 -6.64 -6.98
CA ARG A 15 5.60 -5.91 -8.14
C ARG A 15 6.78 -6.64 -8.78
N LYS A 16 6.83 -6.60 -10.12
CA LYS A 16 7.92 -7.14 -10.96
C LYS A 16 8.85 -6.07 -11.54
N GLN A 17 8.56 -4.79 -11.31
CA GLN A 17 9.36 -3.65 -11.79
C GLN A 17 9.49 -2.60 -10.68
N ASP A 18 10.50 -1.75 -10.80
CA ASP A 18 10.81 -0.69 -9.84
C ASP A 18 9.64 0.30 -9.69
N VAL A 19 9.50 0.85 -8.48
CA VAL A 19 8.36 1.65 -8.06
C VAL A 19 8.67 3.14 -8.19
N PRO A 20 7.95 3.91 -9.04
CA PRO A 20 7.89 5.34 -8.87
C PRO A 20 7.16 5.67 -7.55
N HIS A 21 7.53 6.79 -6.94
CA HIS A 21 6.95 7.23 -5.67
C HIS A 21 5.42 7.27 -5.69
N THR A 22 4.82 6.99 -4.52
CA THR A 22 3.37 7.07 -4.33
C THR A 22 2.92 8.53 -4.38
N THR A 23 1.81 8.82 -5.04
CA THR A 23 1.27 10.20 -5.15
C THR A 23 0.06 10.43 -4.24
N ALA A 24 -0.18 11.68 -3.87
CA ALA A 24 -1.34 12.05 -3.04
C ALA A 24 -2.68 11.75 -3.73
N SER A 25 -2.73 11.83 -5.06
CA SER A 25 -3.91 11.48 -5.84
C SER A 25 -4.20 9.97 -5.82
N GLU A 26 -3.18 9.11 -5.90
CA GLU A 26 -3.34 7.65 -5.76
C GLU A 26 -3.83 7.28 -4.36
N VAL A 27 -3.23 7.87 -3.30
CA VAL A 27 -3.66 7.61 -1.91
C VAL A 27 -5.09 8.12 -1.69
N ALA A 28 -5.44 9.29 -2.23
CA ALA A 28 -6.80 9.81 -2.14
C ALA A 28 -7.80 8.90 -2.86
N ALA A 29 -7.44 8.37 -4.03
CA ALA A 29 -8.26 7.41 -4.77
C ALA A 29 -8.47 6.12 -3.95
N PHE A 30 -7.41 5.58 -3.35
CA PHE A 30 -7.48 4.42 -2.45
C PHE A 30 -8.42 4.68 -1.27
N MET A 31 -8.23 5.78 -0.54
CA MET A 31 -9.09 6.13 0.59
C MET A 31 -10.55 6.32 0.17
N ASN A 32 -10.79 6.87 -1.01
CA ASN A 32 -12.14 7.07 -1.54
C ASN A 32 -12.79 5.74 -1.96
N TYR A 33 -12.00 4.80 -2.49
CA TYR A 33 -12.42 3.43 -2.75
C TYR A 33 -12.79 2.72 -1.44
N MET A 34 -11.94 2.77 -0.42
CA MET A 34 -12.24 2.19 0.89
C MET A 34 -13.53 2.78 1.50
N ARG A 35 -13.69 4.10 1.43
CA ARG A 35 -14.89 4.79 1.88
C ARG A 35 -16.18 4.31 1.20
N ARG A 36 -16.11 3.90 -0.07
CA ARG A 36 -17.27 3.38 -0.81
C ARG A 36 -17.62 1.94 -0.44
N ASN A 37 -16.64 1.15 -0.01
CA ASN A 37 -16.81 -0.26 0.31
C ASN A 37 -17.08 -0.52 1.81
N PHE A 38 -16.69 0.40 2.69
CA PHE A 38 -16.86 0.25 4.14
C PHE A 38 -17.77 1.33 4.71
N ASN A 39 -18.97 0.94 5.17
CA ASN A 39 -19.98 1.85 5.73
C ASN A 39 -19.43 2.71 6.90
N ASN A 40 -18.55 2.16 7.72
CA ASN A 40 -17.96 2.83 8.89
C ASN A 40 -16.52 3.31 8.65
N TRP A 41 -16.16 3.65 7.41
CA TRP A 41 -14.80 4.03 7.01
C TRP A 41 -14.10 5.01 7.96
N LYS A 42 -14.78 6.08 8.40
CA LYS A 42 -14.17 7.07 9.30
C LYS A 42 -13.71 6.47 10.63
N VAL A 43 -14.49 5.53 11.17
CA VAL A 43 -14.15 4.84 12.42
C VAL A 43 -13.04 3.83 12.17
N LEU A 44 -13.16 3.03 11.11
CA LEU A 44 -12.15 2.02 10.74
C LEU A 44 -10.78 2.64 10.49
N LYS A 45 -10.74 3.74 9.73
CA LYS A 45 -9.50 4.45 9.41
C LYS A 45 -8.71 4.89 10.65
N GLU A 46 -9.41 5.34 11.68
CA GLU A 46 -8.75 5.85 12.90
C GLU A 46 -8.50 4.76 13.95
N ALA A 47 -9.29 3.68 13.94
CA ALA A 47 -9.17 2.58 14.90
C ALA A 47 -8.18 1.49 14.46
N MET A 48 -7.77 1.49 13.20
CA MET A 48 -6.85 0.49 12.64
C MET A 48 -5.42 1.01 12.53
N GLU A 49 -4.47 0.10 12.75
CA GLU A 49 -3.10 0.26 12.26
C GLU A 49 -3.06 -0.08 10.76
N TRP A 50 -2.21 0.62 10.00
CA TRP A 50 -2.15 0.50 8.55
C TRP A 50 -0.77 0.05 8.11
N GLU A 51 -0.69 -1.11 7.47
CA GLU A 51 0.57 -1.67 6.98
C GLU A 51 0.47 -1.95 5.48
N ILE A 52 1.50 -1.53 4.74
CA ILE A 52 1.66 -1.86 3.32
C ILE A 52 2.94 -2.68 3.16
N ILE A 53 2.79 -3.91 2.67
CA ILE A 53 3.90 -4.83 2.42
C ILE A 53 4.17 -4.88 0.92
N TYR A 54 5.33 -4.37 0.53
CA TYR A 54 5.83 -4.45 -0.84
C TYR A 54 6.55 -5.77 -1.04
N ILE A 55 5.97 -6.65 -1.86
CA ILE A 55 6.53 -7.94 -2.22
C ILE A 55 7.22 -7.77 -3.59
N GLN A 56 8.54 -7.79 -3.59
CA GLN A 56 9.35 -7.51 -4.77
C GLN A 56 9.98 -8.78 -5.33
N HIS A 57 9.94 -8.94 -6.65
CA HIS A 57 10.66 -10.02 -7.33
C HIS A 57 12.18 -9.88 -7.14
N THR A 58 12.93 -10.99 -7.15
CA THR A 58 14.40 -11.01 -6.99
C THR A 58 15.13 -10.10 -7.97
N ALA A 59 14.59 -9.99 -9.18
CA ALA A 59 15.13 -9.16 -10.27
C ALA A 59 14.86 -7.65 -10.10
N CYS A 60 14.02 -7.22 -9.15
CA CYS A 60 13.76 -5.80 -8.90
C CYS A 60 14.81 -5.18 -7.99
N THR A 61 14.99 -3.86 -8.12
CA THR A 61 15.75 -3.10 -7.12
C THR A 61 14.97 -3.10 -5.82
N PRO A 62 15.53 -3.62 -4.71
CA PRO A 62 14.84 -3.61 -3.44
C PRO A 62 14.49 -2.19 -3.00
N MET A 63 13.29 -1.98 -2.48
CA MET A 63 12.91 -0.73 -1.85
C MET A 63 13.74 -0.55 -0.58
N ARG A 64 14.67 0.41 -0.60
CA ARG A 64 15.59 0.68 0.52
C ARG A 64 15.09 1.75 1.47
N THR A 65 14.12 2.54 1.03
CA THR A 65 13.57 3.67 1.77
C THR A 65 12.06 3.64 1.71
N ARG A 66 11.44 4.21 2.74
CA ARG A 66 10.00 4.43 2.79
C ARG A 66 9.53 5.21 1.57
N GLN A 67 8.43 4.79 0.94
CA GLN A 67 7.81 5.52 -0.16
C GLN A 67 7.18 6.79 0.40
N GLN A 68 7.66 7.93 -0.09
CA GLN A 68 7.04 9.23 0.19
C GLN A 68 5.76 9.38 -0.63
N CYS A 69 4.80 10.13 -0.09
CA CYS A 69 3.63 10.61 -0.78
C CYS A 69 3.95 11.94 -1.47
N ILE A 70 4.22 11.88 -2.77
CA ILE A 70 4.44 13.08 -3.59
C ILE A 70 3.13 13.86 -3.72
N ILE A 71 3.21 15.15 -3.42
CA ILE A 71 2.11 16.09 -3.59
C ILE A 71 2.58 17.28 -4.43
N SER A 72 1.90 17.55 -5.54
CA SER A 72 2.18 18.71 -6.39
C SER A 72 1.72 20.02 -5.74
N GLU A 73 2.23 21.16 -6.21
CA GLU A 73 1.83 22.48 -5.72
C GLU A 73 0.34 22.77 -5.92
N GLU A 74 -0.25 22.28 -7.00
CA GLU A 74 -1.68 22.39 -7.23
C GLU A 74 -2.48 21.56 -6.23
N GLU A 75 -2.07 20.30 -6.02
CA GLU A 75 -2.75 19.39 -5.09
C GLU A 75 -2.69 19.87 -3.64
N LYS A 76 -1.63 20.58 -3.24
CA LYS A 76 -1.52 21.21 -1.91
C LYS A 76 -2.68 22.17 -1.62
N ARG A 77 -3.39 22.69 -2.62
CA ARG A 77 -4.58 23.54 -2.40
C ARG A 77 -5.81 22.73 -1.98
N SER A 78 -5.83 21.41 -2.26
CA SER A 78 -6.92 20.54 -1.90
C SER A 78 -6.77 19.94 -0.50
N ARG A 79 -7.83 20.04 0.30
CA ARG A 79 -7.90 19.35 1.60
C ARG A 79 -7.89 17.83 1.48
N SER A 80 -8.43 17.27 0.39
CA SER A 80 -8.46 15.82 0.20
C SER A 80 -7.05 15.25 -0.03
N PHE A 81 -6.25 15.90 -0.88
CA PHE A 81 -4.89 15.46 -1.16
C PHE A 81 -3.95 15.68 0.02
N LYS A 82 -4.11 16.79 0.76
CA LYS A 82 -3.43 16.97 2.05
C LYS A 82 -3.77 15.87 3.05
N SER A 83 -5.05 15.57 3.23
CA SER A 83 -5.47 14.50 4.14
C SER A 83 -4.97 13.11 3.70
N ALA A 84 -4.83 12.87 2.40
CA ALA A 84 -4.29 11.63 1.86
C ALA A 84 -2.78 11.54 2.10
N SER A 85 -2.06 12.62 1.86
CA SER A 85 -0.63 12.72 2.17
C SER A 85 -0.36 12.55 3.67
N ASP A 86 -1.09 13.25 4.54
CA ASP A 86 -0.98 13.10 5.99
C ASP A 86 -1.28 11.69 6.46
N PHE A 87 -2.29 11.04 5.87
CA PHE A 87 -2.61 9.65 6.17
C PHE A 87 -1.46 8.73 5.79
N TRP A 88 -0.96 8.85 4.56
CA TRP A 88 0.16 8.05 4.09
C TRP A 88 1.40 8.25 4.95
N GLU A 89 1.77 9.49 5.25
CA GLU A 89 3.01 9.83 5.94
C GLU A 89 3.00 9.50 7.44
N ARG A 90 1.82 9.52 8.08
CA ARG A 90 1.74 9.46 9.56
C ARG A 90 1.02 8.23 10.10
N LYS A 91 0.25 7.52 9.27
CA LYS A 91 -0.56 6.37 9.71
C LYS A 91 -0.15 5.07 9.04
N VAL A 92 0.48 5.13 7.86
CA VAL A 92 0.84 3.93 7.10
C VAL A 92 2.29 3.54 7.37
N GLU A 93 2.46 2.41 8.02
CA GLU A 93 3.73 1.69 8.11
C GLU A 93 3.99 0.91 6.83
N GLN A 94 5.26 0.83 6.45
CA GLN A 94 5.67 0.26 5.17
C GLN A 94 6.77 -0.76 5.38
N TYR A 95 6.57 -1.94 4.79
CA TYR A 95 7.51 -3.04 4.85
C TYR A 95 7.91 -3.48 3.45
N GLN A 96 9.11 -4.02 3.33
CA GLN A 96 9.60 -4.60 2.09
C GLN A 96 9.96 -6.05 2.35
N VAL A 97 9.53 -6.91 1.42
CA VAL A 97 9.89 -8.32 1.38
C VAL A 97 10.41 -8.60 -0.03
N GLN A 98 11.67 -9.02 -0.11
CA GLN A 98 12.20 -9.56 -1.35
C GLN A 98 11.80 -11.04 -1.42
N LEU A 99 11.15 -11.42 -2.51
CA LEU A 99 10.87 -12.83 -2.77
C LEU A 99 12.19 -13.56 -2.97
N ASP A 100 12.26 -14.77 -2.42
CA ASP A 100 13.33 -15.70 -2.75
C ASP A 100 13.20 -16.17 -4.21
N ALA A 101 14.32 -16.53 -4.84
CA ALA A 101 14.35 -16.95 -6.24
C ALA A 101 13.52 -18.22 -6.49
N GLU A 102 13.54 -19.17 -5.56
CA GLU A 102 12.77 -20.41 -5.65
C GLU A 102 11.27 -20.11 -5.56
N VAL A 103 10.86 -19.32 -4.55
CA VAL A 103 9.46 -18.93 -4.36
C VAL A 103 8.94 -18.11 -5.55
N ALA A 104 9.75 -17.18 -6.05
CA ALA A 104 9.43 -16.41 -7.25
C ALA A 104 9.25 -17.32 -8.48
N GLY A 105 10.12 -18.31 -8.66
CA GLY A 105 10.01 -19.32 -9.72
C GLY A 105 8.72 -20.14 -9.62
N GLN A 106 8.34 -20.58 -8.42
CA GLN A 106 7.11 -21.33 -8.19
C GLN A 106 5.85 -20.49 -8.47
N LEU A 107 5.82 -19.23 -8.02
CA LEU A 107 4.71 -18.31 -8.30
C LEU A 107 4.56 -18.04 -9.80
N GLN A 108 5.67 -17.90 -10.51
CA GLN A 108 5.65 -17.72 -11.97
C GLN A 108 5.11 -18.97 -12.68
N ALA A 109 5.61 -20.15 -12.31
CA ALA A 109 5.14 -21.41 -12.88
C ALA A 109 3.64 -21.65 -12.63
N ALA A 110 3.13 -21.29 -11.44
CA ALA A 110 1.70 -21.35 -11.13
C ALA A 110 0.89 -20.35 -11.97
N ALA A 111 1.35 -19.10 -12.08
CA ALA A 111 0.69 -18.07 -12.87
C ALA A 111 0.62 -18.44 -14.37
N ASP A 112 1.68 -19.04 -14.92
CA ASP A 112 1.70 -19.49 -16.31
C ASP A 112 0.71 -20.63 -16.53
N LYS A 113 0.63 -21.61 -15.62
CA LYS A 113 -0.39 -22.68 -15.68
C LYS A 113 -1.82 -22.13 -15.69
N CYS A 114 -2.11 -21.13 -14.87
CA CYS A 114 -3.43 -20.48 -14.85
C CYS A 114 -3.72 -19.63 -16.10
N ARG A 115 -2.70 -19.24 -16.85
CA ARG A 115 -2.85 -18.43 -18.07
C ARG A 115 -3.23 -19.27 -19.30
N PHE A 116 -3.13 -20.59 -19.20
CA PHE A 116 -3.51 -21.56 -20.25
C PHE A 116 -4.84 -22.29 -19.96
N LEU A 117 -5.59 -21.85 -18.95
CA LEU A 117 -6.97 -22.28 -18.67
C LEU A 117 -7.93 -21.12 -18.97
#